data_AF-A0ABD5JHT2-F1
#
_entry.id   AF-A0ABD5JHT2-F1
#
_cell.length_a   1.000
_cell.length_b   1.000
_cell.length_c   1.000
_cell.angle_alpha   90.00
_cell.angle_beta   90.00
_cell.angle_gamma   90.00
#
_symmetry.space_group_name_H-M   'P 1'
#
loop_
_entity.id
_entity.type
_entity.pdbx_description
1 polymer ?
#
loop_
_entity_poly.entity_id
_entity_poly.type
_entity_poly.pdbx_seq_one_letter_code
_entity_poly.pdbx_strand_id
1 'polypeptide(L)'
;MLVPAVDADGNETAGVRAPMVAAPLGTYTGWNTRAPGQGHGAPHEFSGPTFPFAATEDERLITGDPRPSIQKRYRDSTDYVARIRAAAEELVARRLLLEEDLERATSAAADWSAPRHRFELP
;
A
#
# COMPACT_ATOMS: atom_id res chain seq x y z
N MET A 1 15.04 17.05 -3.85
CA MET A 1 14.19 16.95 -2.64
C MET A 1 14.72 15.79 -1.81
N LEU A 2 14.86 15.95 -0.50
CA LEU A 2 15.18 14.83 0.40
C LEU A 2 13.87 14.15 0.80
N VAL A 3 13.82 12.83 0.69
CA VAL A 3 12.64 12.00 1.02
C VAL A 3 13.07 10.89 1.98
N PRO A 4 12.13 10.32 2.77
CA PRO A 4 12.43 9.19 3.65
C PRO A 4 12.99 7.98 2.89
N ALA A 5 13.75 7.14 3.59
CA ALA A 5 14.17 5.85 3.06
C ALA A 5 12.96 4.94 2.81
N VAL A 6 13.01 4.18 1.72
CA VAL A 6 11.94 3.28 1.27
C VAL A 6 12.46 1.85 1.13
N ASP A 7 11.55 0.88 1.22
CA ASP A 7 11.84 -0.52 0.91
C ASP A 7 11.78 -0.81 -0.61
N ALA A 8 11.90 -2.08 -0.98
CA ALA A 8 11.86 -2.52 -2.38
C ALA A 8 10.52 -2.22 -3.07
N ASP A 9 9.46 -1.99 -2.30
CA ASP A 9 8.13 -1.63 -2.79
C ASP A 9 7.93 -0.12 -2.87
N GLY A 10 8.94 0.67 -2.51
CA GLY A 10 8.87 2.13 -2.49
C GLY A 10 8.09 2.70 -1.30
N ASN A 11 7.72 1.86 -0.32
CA ASN A 11 7.02 2.30 0.89
C ASN A 11 8.03 2.71 1.96
N GLU A 12 7.73 3.76 2.71
CA GLU A 12 8.62 4.28 3.74
C GLU A 12 8.95 3.21 4.82
N THR A 13 10.21 3.15 5.25
CA THR A 13 10.68 2.19 6.26
C THR A 13 10.62 2.73 7.68
N ALA A 14 10.58 4.05 7.84
CA ALA A 14 10.53 4.70 9.14
C ALA A 14 9.09 4.84 9.65
N GLY A 15 8.95 4.95 10.97
CA GLY A 15 7.66 5.19 11.62
C GLY A 15 6.85 3.91 11.88
N VAL A 16 5.57 4.11 12.21
CA VAL A 16 4.62 3.02 12.44
C VAL A 16 3.97 2.65 11.10
N ARG A 17 4.15 1.40 10.66
CA ARG A 17 3.52 0.89 9.45
C ARG A 17 2.07 0.56 9.75
N ALA A 18 1.15 1.29 9.12
CA ALA A 18 -0.25 0.92 9.13
C ALA A 18 -0.45 -0.43 8.39
N PRO A 19 -1.53 -1.20 8.65
CA PRO A 19 -1.67 -2.57 8.11
C PRO A 19 -1.52 -2.66 6.59
N MET A 20 -2.09 -1.72 5.83
CA MET A 20 -1.96 -1.66 4.36
C MET A 20 -0.54 -1.32 3.87
N VAL A 21 0.32 -0.74 4.70
CA VAL A 21 1.74 -0.55 4.36
C VAL A 21 2.54 -1.82 4.64
N ALA A 22 2.15 -2.59 5.65
CA ALA A 22 2.75 -3.89 5.96
C ALA A 22 2.32 -5.00 4.96
N ALA A 23 1.08 -4.96 4.48
CA ALA A 23 0.55 -5.79 3.39
C ALA A 23 0.11 -4.90 2.21
N PRO A 24 1.04 -4.41 1.37
CA PRO A 24 0.74 -3.42 0.36
C PRO A 24 0.06 -3.99 -0.90
N LEU A 25 -0.87 -3.21 -1.46
CA LEU A 25 -1.39 -3.36 -2.83
C LEU A 25 -0.79 -2.31 -3.79
N GLY A 26 0.03 -1.41 -3.27
CA GLY A 26 0.69 -0.35 -4.01
C GLY A 26 1.78 0.31 -3.18
N THR A 27 2.43 1.29 -3.79
CA THR A 27 3.30 2.23 -3.10
C THR A 27 2.47 3.40 -2.59
N TYR A 28 2.53 3.67 -1.30
CA TYR A 28 1.85 4.78 -0.62
C TYR A 28 2.89 5.78 -0.15
N THR A 29 3.23 6.76 -0.98
CA THR A 29 4.20 7.79 -0.58
C THR A 29 3.50 8.88 0.21
N GLY A 30 4.13 9.44 1.24
CA GLY A 30 3.60 10.58 2.01
C GLY A 30 3.83 11.96 1.37
N TRP A 31 4.38 12.02 0.16
CA TRP A 31 4.84 13.25 -0.48
C TRP A 31 4.51 13.27 -1.97
N ASN A 32 4.29 14.47 -2.53
CA ASN A 32 4.11 14.66 -3.97
C ASN A 32 4.76 15.98 -4.40
N THR A 33 5.16 16.10 -5.67
CA THR A 33 5.73 17.33 -6.22
C THR A 33 4.72 18.04 -7.09
N ARG A 34 4.67 19.37 -7.00
CA ARG A 34 3.79 20.17 -7.86
C ARG A 34 4.23 20.11 -9.33
N ALA A 35 3.24 20.10 -10.21
CA ALA A 35 3.42 20.10 -11.66
C ALA A 35 4.01 21.44 -12.18
N PRO A 36 4.58 21.45 -13.41
CA PRO A 36 4.97 22.68 -14.09
C PRO A 36 3.84 23.73 -14.11
N GLY A 37 4.17 25.01 -13.91
CA GLY A 37 3.19 26.10 -13.84
C GLY A 37 2.44 26.24 -12.52
N GLN A 38 2.65 25.33 -11.55
CA GLN A 38 2.00 25.34 -10.23
C GLN A 38 3.04 25.39 -9.08
N GLY A 39 4.21 26.00 -9.30
CA GLY A 39 5.31 25.96 -8.32
C GLY A 39 6.11 24.65 -8.41
N HIS A 40 6.56 24.33 -9.62
CA HIS A 40 7.25 23.08 -9.97
C HIS A 40 8.33 22.66 -8.97
N GLY A 41 8.31 21.38 -8.59
CA GLY A 41 9.32 20.79 -7.71
C GLY A 41 9.14 21.11 -6.22
N ALA A 42 8.24 22.02 -5.86
CA ALA A 42 7.82 22.23 -4.47
C ALA A 42 6.92 21.08 -4.00
N PRO A 43 6.91 20.77 -2.68
CA PRO A 43 6.01 19.77 -2.12
C PRO A 43 4.54 20.19 -2.27
N HIS A 44 3.71 19.24 -2.67
CA HIS A 44 2.27 19.39 -2.82
C HIS A 44 1.56 18.86 -1.57
N GLU A 45 1.26 19.76 -0.62
CA GLU A 45 0.51 19.48 0.62
C GLU A 45 0.94 18.17 1.33
N PHE A 46 0.04 17.57 2.11
CA PHE A 46 0.22 16.26 2.75
C PHE A 46 -0.55 15.16 1.98
N SER A 47 -0.73 15.36 0.68
CA SER A 47 -1.47 14.48 -0.20
C SER A 47 -0.49 13.75 -1.11
N GLY A 48 -0.10 12.55 -0.70
CA GLY A 48 0.78 11.71 -1.47
C GLY A 48 0.03 10.81 -2.47
N PRO A 49 0.65 10.45 -3.60
CA PRO A 49 0.07 9.53 -4.56
C PRO A 49 0.05 8.09 -4.02
N THR A 50 -0.87 7.32 -4.58
CA THR A 50 -0.84 5.85 -4.51
C THR A 50 -0.47 5.33 -5.89
N PHE A 51 0.61 4.56 -5.99
CA PHE A 51 0.99 3.87 -7.22
C PHE A 51 0.66 2.39 -7.10
N PRO A 52 -0.45 1.91 -7.69
CA PRO A 52 -0.83 0.50 -7.59
C PRO A 52 0.28 -0.40 -8.12
N PHE A 53 0.41 -1.60 -7.54
CA PHE A 53 1.23 -2.66 -8.14
C PHE A 53 0.51 -3.20 -9.37
N ALA A 54 1.29 -3.73 -10.31
CA ALA A 54 0.75 -4.54 -11.39
C ALA A 54 -0.12 -5.67 -10.82
N ALA A 55 -1.31 -5.86 -11.38
CA ALA A 55 -2.22 -6.90 -10.93
C ALA A 55 -1.67 -8.29 -11.23
N THR A 56 -1.12 -8.48 -12.43
CA THR A 56 -0.59 -9.76 -12.94
C THR A 56 0.89 -9.67 -13.25
N GLU A 57 1.54 -10.82 -13.38
CA GLU A 57 2.94 -10.87 -13.84
C GLU A 57 3.09 -10.38 -15.28
N ASP A 58 2.10 -10.61 -16.14
CA ASP A 58 2.11 -10.12 -17.53
C ASP A 58 2.06 -8.58 -17.57
N GLU A 59 1.18 -7.96 -16.79
CA GLU A 59 1.12 -6.50 -16.67
C GLU A 59 2.45 -5.96 -16.13
N ARG A 60 3.03 -6.61 -15.12
CA ARG A 60 4.33 -6.23 -14.56
C ARG A 60 5.43 -6.24 -15.63
N LEU A 61 5.50 -7.30 -16.45
CA LEU A 61 6.49 -7.43 -17.51
C LEU A 61 6.29 -6.39 -18.62
N ILE A 62 5.06 -6.11 -19.02
CA ILE A 62 4.73 -5.12 -20.06
C ILE A 62 5.06 -3.71 -19.61
N THR A 63 4.73 -3.37 -18.35
CA THR A 63 4.98 -2.04 -17.78
C THR A 63 6.42 -1.83 -17.31
N GLY A 64 7.18 -2.92 -17.16
CA GLY A 64 8.53 -2.88 -16.61
C GLY A 64 8.57 -2.55 -15.11
N ASP A 65 7.48 -2.80 -14.39
CA ASP A 65 7.41 -2.55 -12.95
C ASP A 65 8.35 -3.51 -12.21
N PRO A 66 9.35 -3.01 -11.46
CA PRO A 66 10.28 -3.88 -10.74
C PRO A 66 9.63 -4.57 -9.53
N ARG A 67 8.47 -4.09 -9.06
CA ARG A 67 7.78 -4.59 -7.86
C ARG A 67 7.01 -5.86 -8.20
N PRO A 68 6.99 -6.90 -7.33
CA PRO A 68 6.15 -8.08 -7.53
C PRO A 68 4.67 -7.72 -7.75
N SER A 69 4.01 -8.44 -8.67
CA SER A 69 2.58 -8.24 -8.93
C SER A 69 1.71 -8.67 -7.76
N ILE A 70 0.46 -8.22 -7.71
CA ILE A 70 -0.54 -8.65 -6.72
C ILE A 70 -0.70 -10.17 -6.76
N GLN A 71 -0.85 -10.75 -7.95
CA GLN A 71 -0.95 -12.20 -8.18
C GLN A 71 0.26 -12.98 -7.63
N LYS A 72 1.46 -12.38 -7.64
CA LYS A 72 2.66 -13.01 -7.08
C LYS A 72 2.74 -12.88 -5.56
N ARG A 73 2.14 -11.83 -4.98
CA ARG A 73 2.21 -11.50 -3.55
C ARG A 73 1.19 -12.27 -2.72
N TYR A 74 -0.05 -12.31 -3.19
CA TYR A 74 -1.19 -12.84 -2.46
C TYR A 74 -1.78 -14.00 -3.23
N ARG A 75 -2.08 -15.10 -2.51
CA ARG A 75 -2.69 -16.28 -3.14
C ARG A 75 -4.10 -15.97 -3.62
N ASP A 76 -4.87 -15.30 -2.77
CA ASP A 76 -6.28 -15.02 -2.93
C ASP A 76 -6.66 -13.82 -2.03
N SER A 77 -7.90 -13.37 -2.13
CA SER A 77 -8.43 -12.27 -1.30
C SER A 77 -8.39 -12.58 0.21
N THR A 78 -8.53 -13.86 0.58
CA THR A 78 -8.50 -14.31 1.97
C THR A 78 -7.09 -14.22 2.56
N ASP A 79 -6.04 -14.55 1.79
CA ASP A 79 -4.63 -14.37 2.17
C ASP A 79 -4.32 -12.89 2.40
N TYR A 80 -4.82 -12.00 1.54
CA TYR A 80 -4.66 -10.56 1.75
C TYR A 80 -5.30 -10.10 3.07
N VAL A 81 -6.57 -10.46 3.32
CA VAL A 81 -7.28 -10.11 4.57
C VAL A 81 -6.58 -10.70 5.79
N ALA A 82 -6.08 -11.94 5.70
CA ALA A 82 -5.33 -12.58 6.78
C ALA A 82 -4.02 -11.84 7.10
N ARG A 83 -3.30 -11.35 6.10
CA ARG A 83 -2.07 -10.55 6.30
C ARG A 83 -2.36 -9.18 6.88
N ILE A 84 -3.45 -8.54 6.48
CA ILE A 84 -3.91 -7.29 7.12
C ILE A 84 -4.24 -7.52 8.58
N ARG A 85 -4.99 -8.60 8.90
CA ARG A 85 -5.30 -8.98 10.28
C ARG A 85 -4.03 -9.21 11.09
N ALA A 86 -3.08 -10.00 10.58
CA ALA A 86 -1.82 -10.26 11.27
C ALA A 86 -1.01 -8.98 11.55
N ALA A 87 -0.96 -8.05 10.58
CA ALA A 87 -0.31 -6.75 10.77
C ALA A 87 -1.04 -5.88 11.82
N ALA A 88 -2.37 -5.89 11.83
CA ALA A 88 -3.17 -5.19 12.82
C ALA A 88 -2.99 -5.80 14.23
N GLU A 89 -2.96 -7.12 14.35
CA GLU A 89 -2.69 -7.85 15.60
C GLU A 89 -1.31 -7.48 16.17
N GLU A 90 -0.28 -7.35 15.32
CA GLU A 90 1.04 -6.89 15.77
C GLU A 90 0.98 -5.47 16.36
N LEU A 91 0.22 -4.56 15.71
CA LEU A 91 0.06 -3.19 16.21
C LEU A 91 -0.74 -3.15 17.53
N VAL A 92 -1.76 -4.00 17.68
CA VAL A 92 -2.50 -4.14 18.95
C VAL A 92 -1.57 -4.65 20.05
N ALA A 93 -0.78 -5.68 19.78
CA ALA A 93 0.19 -6.22 20.74
C ALA A 93 1.22 -5.15 21.18
N ARG A 94 1.58 -4.25 20.26
CA ARG A 94 2.47 -3.11 20.51
C ARG A 94 1.75 -1.89 21.11
N ARG A 95 0.44 -1.96 21.34
CA ARG A 95 -0.42 -0.86 21.83
C ARG A 95 -0.43 0.38 20.93
N LEU A 96 -0.30 0.16 19.62
CA LEU A 96 -0.34 1.19 18.57
C LEU A 96 -1.66 1.19 17.79
N LEU A 97 -2.53 0.19 18.03
CA LEU A 97 -3.85 0.06 17.45
C LEU A 97 -4.81 -0.44 18.53
N LEU A 98 -6.07 -0.02 18.51
CA LEU A 98 -7.10 -0.52 19.40
C LEU A 98 -7.64 -1.87 18.90
N GLU A 99 -8.13 -2.71 19.81
CA GLU A 99 -8.76 -3.98 19.44
C GLU A 99 -9.98 -3.78 18.54
N GLU A 100 -10.75 -2.71 18.74
CA GLU A 100 -11.88 -2.38 17.86
C GLU A 100 -11.46 -2.00 16.44
N ASP A 101 -10.26 -1.43 16.27
CA ASP A 101 -9.75 -1.01 14.97
C ASP A 101 -9.20 -2.20 14.16
N LEU A 102 -8.83 -3.30 14.80
CA LEU A 102 -8.44 -4.54 14.13
C LEU A 102 -9.58 -5.07 13.26
N GLU A 103 -10.80 -5.14 13.81
CA GLU A 103 -11.95 -5.63 13.05
C GLU A 103 -12.37 -4.63 11.97
N ARG A 104 -12.23 -3.31 12.20
CA ARG A 104 -12.45 -2.28 11.17
C ARG A 104 -11.45 -2.41 10.01
N ALA A 105 -10.16 -2.59 10.32
CA ALA A 105 -9.11 -2.75 9.31
C ALA A 105 -9.31 -4.02 8.49
N THR A 106 -9.66 -5.13 9.15
CA THR A 106 -9.95 -6.40 8.48
C THR A 106 -11.19 -6.29 7.59
N SER A 107 -12.25 -5.63 8.07
CA SER A 107 -13.48 -5.42 7.28
C SER A 107 -13.22 -4.54 6.06
N ALA A 108 -12.43 -3.47 6.21
CA ALA A 108 -12.05 -2.61 5.09
C ALA A 108 -11.21 -3.34 4.05
N ALA A 109 -10.38 -4.30 4.47
CA ALA A 109 -9.58 -5.12 3.56
C ALA A 109 -10.41 -6.12 2.74
N ALA A 110 -11.65 -6.44 3.16
CA ALA A 110 -12.52 -7.31 2.38
C ALA A 110 -12.97 -6.66 1.06
N ASP A 111 -13.08 -5.32 1.02
CA ASP A 111 -13.43 -4.53 -0.17
C ASP A 111 -12.19 -4.05 -0.95
N TRP A 112 -11.21 -4.94 -1.11
CA TRP A 112 -9.93 -4.60 -1.74
C TRP A 112 -10.04 -4.33 -3.25
N SER A 113 -11.13 -4.77 -3.90
CA SER A 113 -11.42 -4.58 -5.34
C SER A 113 -12.21 -3.30 -5.65
N ALA A 114 -12.48 -2.44 -4.65
CA ALA A 114 -12.93 -1.07 -4.88
C ALA A 114 -12.04 -0.40 -5.96
N PRO A 115 -12.55 0.53 -6.80
CA PRO A 115 -12.08 0.84 -8.17
C PRO A 115 -10.61 1.24 -8.40
N ARG A 116 -9.77 1.20 -7.36
CA ARG A 116 -8.31 1.31 -7.39
C ARG A 116 -7.62 0.04 -7.89
N HIS A 117 -8.25 -1.14 -7.81
CA HIS A 117 -7.69 -2.41 -8.31
C HIS A 117 -8.66 -3.05 -9.31
N ARG A 118 -8.39 -2.96 -10.61
CA ARG A 118 -9.23 -3.56 -11.69
C ARG A 118 -9.10 -5.09 -11.78
N PHE A 119 -8.51 -5.72 -10.78
CA PHE A 119 -8.21 -7.14 -10.75
C PHE A 119 -8.87 -7.74 -9.54
N GLU A 120 -9.47 -8.91 -9.72
CA GLU A 120 -10.04 -9.72 -8.65
C GLU A 120 -9.11 -10.94 -8.46
N LEU A 121 -8.47 -11.01 -7.29
CA LEU A 121 -7.92 -12.22 -6.72
C LEU A 121 -9.04 -13.25 -6.59
N PRO A 122 -8.74 -14.54 -6.85
CA PRO A 122 -9.68 -15.62 -6.60
C PRO A 122 -10.21 -15.67 -5.17
#